data_AF-A0A7W1JIA9-F1
#
_entry.id   AF-A0A7W1JIA9-F1
#
_cell.length_a   1.000
_cell.length_b   1.000
_cell.length_c   1.000
_cell.angle_alpha   90.00
_cell.angle_beta   90.00
_cell.angle_gamma   90.00
#
_symmetry.space_group_name_H-M   'P 1'
#
loop_
_entity.id
_entity.type
_entity.pdbx_description
1 polymer ?
#
loop_
_entity_poly.entity_id
_entity_poly.type
_entity_poly.pdbx_seq_one_letter_code
_entity_poly.pdbx_strand_id
1 'polypeptide(L)'
;MTPTPQIRLARVEDARPLAACHVACWREAYTGIVPAERLAELTTDLDVRTPRWLDILQSGPRRTWLATAATQVLCFACSGPARDDDMTHLLELYALYVRASEHGSGPADRLVQPAIGAAPALGGRGQPAGRELLREDRV
;
A
#
# COMPACT_ATOMS: atom_id res chain seq x y z
N MET A 1 -3.45 5.95 26.83
CA MET A 1 -3.53 4.63 26.19
C MET A 1 -4.13 4.81 24.81
N THR A 2 -3.34 4.65 23.74
CA THR A 2 -3.90 4.59 22.38
C THR A 2 -4.69 3.29 22.28
N PRO A 3 -5.98 3.32 21.91
CA PRO A 3 -6.75 2.10 21.77
C PRO A 3 -6.07 1.15 20.77
N THR A 4 -6.04 -0.14 21.10
CA THR A 4 -5.43 -1.15 20.23
C THR A 4 -6.15 -1.18 18.89
N PRO A 5 -5.44 -1.02 17.75
CA PRO A 5 -6.09 -1.02 16.46
C PRO A 5 -6.71 -2.39 16.14
N GLN A 6 -7.87 -2.36 15.52
CA GLN A 6 -8.58 -3.54 15.04
C GLN A 6 -8.00 -3.96 13.69
N ILE A 7 -7.62 -5.23 13.55
CA ILE A 7 -7.13 -5.80 12.30
C ILE A 7 -8.29 -6.53 11.60
N ARG A 8 -8.53 -6.22 10.32
CA ARG A 8 -9.60 -6.84 9.53
C ARG A 8 -9.35 -6.73 8.03
N LEU A 9 -10.06 -7.54 7.24
CA LEU A 9 -10.13 -7.36 5.81
C LEU A 9 -10.83 -6.04 5.45
N ALA A 10 -10.32 -5.40 4.40
CA ALA A 10 -10.95 -4.26 3.77
C ALA A 10 -12.25 -4.69 3.06
N ARG A 11 -13.23 -3.79 3.08
CA ARG A 11 -14.49 -3.90 2.34
C ARG A 11 -14.60 -2.72 1.38
N VAL A 12 -15.52 -2.78 0.43
CA VAL A 12 -15.69 -1.73 -0.59
C VAL A 12 -15.96 -0.36 0.03
N GLU A 13 -16.63 -0.31 1.18
CA GLU A 13 -16.89 0.93 1.92
C GLU A 13 -15.62 1.58 2.48
N ASP A 14 -14.53 0.81 2.60
CA ASP A 14 -13.23 1.31 3.07
C ASP A 14 -12.42 1.99 1.97
N ALA A 15 -12.85 1.97 0.70
CA ALA A 15 -12.06 2.48 -0.42
C ALA A 15 -11.60 3.94 -0.22
N ARG A 16 -12.50 4.80 0.27
CA ARG A 16 -12.18 6.22 0.53
C ARG A 16 -11.26 6.41 1.74
N PRO A 17 -11.55 5.84 2.93
CA PRO A 17 -10.60 5.85 4.06
C PRO A 17 -9.21 5.28 3.72
N LEU A 18 -9.17 4.22 2.92
CA LEU A 18 -7.95 3.58 2.45
C LEU A 18 -7.14 4.49 1.52
N ALA A 19 -7.81 5.12 0.55
CA ALA A 19 -7.19 6.10 -0.35
C ALA A 19 -6.58 7.27 0.44
N ALA A 20 -7.30 7.77 1.46
CA ALA A 20 -6.83 8.83 2.34
C ALA A 20 -5.59 8.43 3.13
N CYS A 21 -5.59 7.23 3.73
CA CYS A 21 -4.42 6.68 4.42
C CYS A 21 -3.22 6.54 3.47
N HIS A 22 -3.43 5.99 2.28
CA HIS A 22 -2.38 5.84 1.27
C HIS A 22 -1.76 7.18 0.86
N VAL A 23 -2.58 8.19 0.55
CA VAL A 23 -2.12 9.56 0.26
C VAL A 23 -1.27 10.11 1.41
N ALA A 24 -1.77 10.01 2.63
CA ALA A 24 -1.11 10.58 3.78
C ALA A 24 0.23 9.88 4.08
N CYS A 25 0.30 8.54 3.97
CA CYS A 25 1.55 7.80 4.11
C CYS A 25 2.57 8.17 3.02
N TRP A 26 2.12 8.38 1.79
CA TRP A 26 3.00 8.84 0.70
C TRP A 26 3.59 10.21 0.98
N ARG A 27 2.77 11.16 1.44
CA ARG A 27 3.25 12.50 1.81
C ARG A 27 4.29 12.41 2.91
N GLU A 28 4.04 11.63 3.96
CA GLU A 28 4.98 11.45 5.07
C GLU A 28 6.30 10.78 4.64
N ALA A 29 6.22 9.71 3.87
CA ALA A 29 7.40 8.93 3.51
C ALA A 29 8.31 9.62 2.49
N TYR A 30 7.74 10.42 1.58
CA TYR A 30 8.47 10.97 0.44
C TYR A 30 8.69 12.49 0.48
N THR A 31 8.18 13.20 1.50
CA THR A 31 8.51 14.61 1.70
C THR A 31 10.03 14.78 1.87
N GLY A 32 10.63 15.68 1.10
CA GLY A 32 12.07 15.92 1.09
C GLY A 32 12.89 14.91 0.27
N ILE A 33 12.26 13.87 -0.28
CA ILE A 33 12.89 12.89 -1.18
C ILE A 33 12.40 13.09 -2.62
N VAL A 34 11.10 13.23 -2.79
CA VAL A 34 10.46 13.49 -4.09
C VAL A 34 10.20 15.00 -4.22
N PRO A 35 10.42 15.61 -5.40
CA PRO A 35 10.10 17.02 -5.62
C PRO A 35 8.66 17.34 -5.24
N ALA A 36 8.46 18.47 -4.55
CA ALA A 36 7.17 18.82 -3.95
C ALA A 36 6.01 18.82 -4.97
N GLU A 37 6.25 19.32 -6.18
CA GLU A 37 5.26 19.33 -7.27
C GLU A 37 4.88 17.92 -7.72
N ARG A 38 5.85 17.03 -7.90
CA ARG A 38 5.60 15.62 -8.24
C ARG A 38 4.88 14.88 -7.13
N LEU A 39 5.27 15.11 -5.88
CA LEU A 39 4.59 14.52 -4.72
C LEU A 39 3.17 15.05 -4.59
N ALA A 40 2.95 16.35 -4.84
CA ALA A 40 1.64 16.95 -4.91
C ALA A 40 0.82 16.22 -5.97
N GLU A 41 1.23 16.18 -7.24
CA GLU A 41 0.52 15.46 -8.31
C GLU A 41 0.14 14.02 -7.93
N LEU A 42 1.11 13.25 -7.42
CA LEU A 42 0.90 11.85 -7.04
C LEU A 42 -0.12 11.71 -5.90
N THR A 43 -0.26 12.72 -5.05
CA THR A 43 -1.10 12.71 -3.85
C THR A 43 -2.28 13.69 -3.92
N THR A 44 -2.52 14.31 -5.08
CA THR A 44 -3.47 15.43 -5.21
C THR A 44 -4.90 14.94 -5.06
N ASP A 45 -5.23 13.80 -5.67
CA ASP A 45 -6.63 13.51 -5.95
C ASP A 45 -7.14 12.21 -5.30
N LEU A 46 -7.97 12.38 -4.26
CA LEU A 46 -8.71 11.28 -3.65
C LEU A 46 -9.82 10.76 -4.57
N ASP A 47 -10.33 11.57 -5.47
CA ASP A 47 -11.38 11.21 -6.43
C ASP A 47 -10.82 10.35 -7.57
N VAL A 48 -9.50 10.38 -7.81
CA VAL A 48 -8.82 9.40 -8.68
C VAL A 48 -8.44 8.13 -7.92
N ARG A 49 -7.99 8.25 -6.66
CA ARG A 49 -7.53 7.08 -5.89
C ARG A 49 -8.65 6.23 -5.32
N THR A 50 -9.79 6.82 -4.98
CA THR A 50 -10.93 6.08 -4.41
C THR A 50 -11.52 5.08 -5.41
N PRO A 51 -11.82 5.44 -6.68
CA PRO A 51 -12.27 4.49 -7.69
C PRO A 51 -11.28 3.36 -7.92
N ARG A 52 -9.98 3.66 -7.98
CA ARG A 52 -8.95 2.63 -8.13
C ARG A 52 -8.94 1.64 -6.97
N TRP A 53 -9.16 2.12 -5.74
CA TRP A 53 -9.29 1.23 -4.59
C TRP A 53 -10.60 0.45 -4.60
N LEU A 54 -11.72 1.04 -5.05
CA LEU A 54 -12.96 0.30 -5.27
C LEU A 54 -12.73 -0.87 -6.23
N ASP A 55 -12.10 -0.62 -7.37
CA ASP A 55 -11.78 -1.66 -8.35
C ASP A 55 -10.91 -2.77 -7.73
N ILE A 56 -9.85 -2.41 -7.00
CA ILE A 56 -8.97 -3.36 -6.33
C ILE A 56 -9.72 -4.20 -5.29
N LEU A 57 -10.66 -3.60 -4.55
CA LEU A 57 -11.41 -4.29 -3.50
C LEU A 57 -12.53 -5.17 -4.06
N GLN A 58 -13.02 -4.87 -5.27
CA GLN A 58 -14.06 -5.64 -5.95
C GLN A 58 -13.50 -6.75 -6.84
N SER A 59 -12.24 -6.64 -7.29
CA SER A 59 -11.69 -7.48 -8.34
C SER A 59 -10.46 -8.30 -7.94
N GLY A 60 -10.37 -9.49 -8.54
CA GLY A 60 -9.17 -10.31 -8.55
C GLY A 60 -8.86 -11.02 -7.23
N PRO A 61 -7.72 -11.73 -7.18
CA PRO A 61 -7.32 -12.55 -6.02
C PRO A 61 -6.67 -11.74 -4.90
N ARG A 62 -6.67 -10.40 -4.99
CA ARG A 62 -5.94 -9.53 -4.06
C ARG A 62 -6.67 -9.45 -2.72
N ARG A 63 -5.91 -9.47 -1.63
CA ARG A 63 -6.43 -9.28 -0.27
C ARG A 63 -5.80 -8.05 0.35
N THR A 64 -6.66 -7.13 0.78
CA THR A 64 -6.25 -5.92 1.49
C THR A 64 -6.67 -6.04 2.95
N TRP A 65 -5.70 -5.93 3.84
CA TRP A 65 -5.91 -5.92 5.28
C TRP A 65 -5.70 -4.51 5.83
N LEU A 66 -6.50 -4.15 6.83
CA LEU A 66 -6.50 -2.84 7.46
C LEU A 66 -6.23 -2.98 8.95
N ALA A 67 -5.50 -2.01 9.52
CA ALA A 67 -5.49 -1.70 10.93
C ALA A 67 -6.28 -0.40 11.13
N THR A 68 -7.37 -0.48 11.88
CA THR A 68 -8.31 0.65 12.06
C THR A 68 -8.47 1.05 13.51
N ALA A 69 -8.58 2.36 13.76
CA ALA A 69 -9.10 2.91 15.00
C ALA A 69 -10.46 3.56 14.70
N ALA A 70 -11.55 2.94 15.18
CA ALA A 70 -12.90 3.25 14.74
C ALA A 70 -13.03 3.21 13.20
N THR A 71 -13.33 4.35 12.56
CA THR A 71 -13.46 4.47 11.10
C THR A 71 -12.17 4.90 10.40
N GLN A 72 -11.12 5.25 11.16
CA GLN A 72 -9.86 5.71 10.60
C GLN A 72 -8.94 4.53 10.27
N VAL A 73 -8.42 4.50 9.05
CA VAL A 73 -7.39 3.54 8.62
C VAL A 73 -6.01 4.07 9.01
N LEU A 74 -5.29 3.32 9.85
CA LEU A 74 -3.98 3.66 10.39
C LEU A 74 -2.83 2.95 9.65
N CYS A 75 -3.12 1.80 9.07
CA CYS A 75 -2.17 1.02 8.29
C CYS A 75 -2.93 0.08 7.37
N PHE A 76 -2.35 -0.26 6.23
CA PHE A 76 -2.87 -1.32 5.37
C PHE A 76 -1.76 -2.13 4.71
N ALA A 77 -2.11 -3.37 4.37
CA ALA A 77 -1.27 -4.29 3.61
C ALA A 77 -2.09 -4.88 2.45
N CYS A 78 -1.51 -4.94 1.25
CA CYS A 78 -2.13 -5.54 0.09
C CYS A 78 -1.27 -6.68 -0.43
N SER A 79 -1.87 -7.84 -0.64
CA SER A 79 -1.20 -9.07 -1.04
C SER A 79 -2.00 -9.82 -2.11
N GLY A 80 -1.36 -10.72 -2.84
CA GLY A 80 -2.00 -11.58 -3.84
C GLY A 80 -1.00 -12.55 -4.46
N PRO A 81 -1.40 -13.32 -5.48
CA PRO A 81 -0.49 -14.19 -6.22
C PRO A 81 0.72 -13.40 -6.74
N ALA A 82 1.91 -14.00 -6.70
CA ALA A 82 3.08 -13.34 -7.26
C ALA A 82 2.86 -12.98 -8.73
N ARG A 83 3.36 -11.81 -9.14
CA ARG A 83 3.21 -11.32 -10.52
C ARG A 83 4.17 -11.97 -11.51
N ASP A 84 5.17 -12.69 -11.02
CA ASP A 84 6.11 -13.44 -11.84
C ASP A 84 5.49 -14.80 -12.20
N ASP A 85 5.44 -15.10 -13.50
CA ASP A 85 4.74 -16.25 -14.06
C ASP A 85 5.28 -17.58 -13.51
N ASP A 86 6.57 -17.65 -13.19
CA ASP A 86 7.21 -18.83 -12.61
C ASP A 86 6.90 -19.02 -11.12
N MET A 87 6.33 -17.99 -10.46
CA MET A 87 6.14 -17.92 -9.01
C MET A 87 4.68 -17.76 -8.60
N THR A 88 3.73 -18.01 -9.50
CA THR A 88 2.27 -17.87 -9.27
C THR A 88 1.72 -18.70 -8.10
N HIS A 89 2.48 -19.70 -7.63
CA HIS A 89 2.18 -20.50 -6.43
C HIS A 89 2.54 -19.79 -5.11
N LEU A 90 3.28 -18.68 -5.16
CA LEU A 90 3.67 -17.86 -4.01
C LEU A 90 2.77 -16.64 -3.85
N LEU A 91 2.81 -16.07 -2.64
CA LEU A 91 2.16 -14.81 -2.34
C LEU A 91 3.18 -13.66 -2.40
N GLU A 92 2.79 -12.55 -3.03
CA GLU A 92 3.54 -11.31 -3.07
C GLU A 92 2.85 -10.25 -2.21
N LEU A 93 3.63 -9.55 -1.39
CA LEU A 93 3.19 -8.35 -0.67
C LEU A 93 3.35 -7.13 -1.58
N TYR A 94 2.27 -6.69 -2.19
CA TYR A 94 2.27 -5.56 -3.13
C TYR A 94 2.45 -4.20 -2.46
N ALA A 95 1.96 -4.05 -1.24
CA ALA A 95 2.01 -2.80 -0.51
C ALA A 95 1.93 -3.04 1.00
N LEU A 96 2.69 -2.25 1.76
CA LEU A 96 2.54 -2.08 3.20
C LEU A 96 2.77 -0.59 3.50
N TYR A 97 1.75 0.10 4.02
CA TYR A 97 1.85 1.50 4.39
C TYR A 97 1.33 1.72 5.79
N VAL A 98 2.12 2.43 6.60
CA VAL A 98 1.86 2.73 8.00
C VAL A 98 1.95 4.24 8.18
N ARG A 99 0.94 4.88 8.79
CA ARG A 99 1.00 6.30 9.14
C ARG A 99 2.22 6.55 10.04
N ALA A 100 2.94 7.65 9.85
CA ALA A 100 4.16 7.96 10.60
C ALA A 100 3.95 7.98 12.13
N SER A 101 2.77 8.40 12.58
CA SER A 101 2.40 8.37 14.00
C SER A 101 2.32 6.97 14.61
N GLU A 102 2.28 5.93 13.78
CA GLU A 102 2.14 4.52 14.18
C GLU A 102 3.43 3.71 13.94
N HIS A 103 4.54 4.38 13.63
CA HIS A 103 5.83 3.71 13.49
C HIS A 103 6.30 3.24 14.86
N GLY A 104 6.78 1.99 14.94
CA GLY A 104 7.22 1.38 16.21
C GLY A 104 6.11 1.04 17.21
N SER A 105 4.83 1.26 16.87
CA SER A 105 3.70 0.93 17.77
C SER A 105 3.13 -0.48 17.57
N GLY A 106 3.62 -1.23 16.57
CA GLY A 106 3.22 -2.62 16.27
C GLY A 106 2.08 -2.89 15.25
N PRO A 107 1.33 -1.92 14.69
CA PRO A 107 0.29 -2.21 13.68
C PRO A 107 0.82 -2.92 12.43
N ALA A 108 2.04 -2.60 11.98
CA ALA A 108 2.66 -3.21 10.82
C ALA A 108 2.87 -4.72 11.02
N ASP A 109 3.47 -5.11 12.14
CA ASP A 109 3.74 -6.53 12.46
C ASP A 109 2.45 -7.33 12.55
N ARG A 110 1.41 -6.72 13.12
CA ARG A 110 0.07 -7.31 13.23
C ARG A 110 -0.65 -7.43 11.90
N LEU A 111 -0.26 -6.65 10.88
CA LEU A 111 -0.82 -6.67 9.53
C LEU A 111 -0.08 -7.60 8.57
N VAL A 112 1.24 -7.72 8.73
CA VAL A 112 2.06 -8.58 7.87
C VAL A 112 1.61 -10.03 8.00
N GLN A 113 1.50 -10.55 9.22
CA GLN A 113 1.04 -11.92 9.51
C GLN A 113 -0.23 -12.33 8.73
N PRO A 114 -1.37 -11.62 8.84
CA PRO A 114 -2.56 -11.98 8.08
C PRO A 114 -2.46 -11.67 6.58
N ALA A 115 -1.63 -10.70 6.17
CA ALA A 115 -1.43 -10.37 4.76
C ALA A 115 -0.62 -11.41 4.00
N ILE A 116 0.37 -12.06 4.64
CA ILE A 116 1.17 -13.12 3.99
C ILE A 116 0.78 -14.55 4.41
N GLY A 117 -0.01 -14.68 5.47
CA GLY A 117 -0.40 -15.97 6.03
C GLY A 117 0.81 -16.78 6.51
N ALA A 118 0.69 -18.11 6.50
CA ALA A 118 1.79 -19.04 6.73
C ALA A 118 2.56 -19.41 5.44
N ALA A 119 2.22 -18.80 4.30
CA ALA A 119 2.86 -19.10 3.03
C ALA A 119 4.25 -18.42 2.97
N PRO A 120 5.27 -19.07 2.40
CA PRO A 120 6.54 -18.42 2.14
C PRO A 120 6.31 -17.24 1.17
N ALA A 121 6.46 -16.02 1.68
CA ALA A 121 6.32 -14.81 0.89
C ALA A 121 7.70 -14.34 0.42
N LEU A 122 7.83 -14.10 -0.88
CA LEU A 122 9.02 -13.46 -1.42
C LEU A 122 8.94 -11.97 -1.06
N GLY A 123 9.79 -11.53 -0.13
CA GLY A 123 9.96 -10.11 0.18
C GLY A 123 10.57 -9.41 -1.02
N GLY A 124 9.75 -8.82 -1.88
CA GLY A 124 10.20 -8.08 -3.05
C GLY A 124 11.14 -6.96 -2.60
N ARG A 125 12.44 -7.11 -2.88
CA ARG A 125 13.38 -5.98 -2.85
C ARG A 125 12.83 -4.95 -3.82
N GLY A 126 12.46 -3.79 -3.30
CA GLY A 126 11.91 -2.70 -4.10
C GLY A 126 12.81 -2.43 -5.30
N GLN A 127 12.21 -2.42 -6.49
CA GLN A 127 12.84 -1.82 -7.67
C GLN A 127 13.05 -0.33 -7.33
N PRO A 128 14.29 0.21 -7.35
CA PRO A 128 14.45 1.64 -7.28
C PRO A 128 13.80 2.26 -8.51
N ALA A 129 12.79 3.10 -8.28
CA ALA A 129 12.29 3.99 -9.30
C ALA A 129 13.41 4.98 -9.66
N GLY A 130 14.00 4.82 -10.84
CA GLY A 130 14.92 5.79 -11.42
C GLY A 130 16.24 5.18 -11.88
N ARG A 131 16.27 4.70 -13.14
CA ARG A 131 17.39 4.98 -14.05
C ARG A 131 17.03 4.60 -15.50
N GLU A 132 17.03 5.63 -16.34
CA GLU A 132 17.53 5.61 -17.72
C GLU A 132 16.70 4.91 -18.82
N LEU A 133 15.76 5.66 -19.40
CA LEU A 133 15.56 5.66 -20.86
C LEU A 133 15.67 7.10 -21.37
N LEU A 134 16.92 7.55 -21.51
CA LEU A 134 17.30 8.52 -22.53
C LEU A 134 18.25 7.77 -23.48
N ARG A 135 17.70 7.34 -24.61
CA ARG A 135 18.44 7.26 -25.87
C ARG A 135 17.53 7.80 -26.95
N GLU A 136 17.57 9.12 -27.08
CA GLU A 136 17.47 9.75 -28.38
C GLU A 136 18.71 9.33 -29.16
N ASP A 137 18.54 8.72 -30.32
CA ASP A 137 19.47 8.93 -31.42
C ASP A 137 18.63 9.16 -32.67
N ARG A 138 18.57 10.43 -33.04
CA ARG A 138 18.03 10.93 -34.30
C ARG A 138 19.23 11.19 -35.19
N VAL A 139 19.31 10.50 -36.33
CA VAL A 139 19.73 11.08 -37.62
C VAL A 139 18.78 10.52 -38.67
#